data_AF-A0AB40CWL5-F1
#
_entry.id   AF-A0AB40CWL5-F1
#
_cell.length_a   1.000
_cell.length_b   1.000
_cell.length_c   1.000
_cell.angle_alpha   90.00
_cell.angle_beta   90.00
_cell.angle_gamma   90.00
#
_symmetry.space_group_name_H-M   'P 1'
#
loop_
_entity.id
_entity.type
_entity.pdbx_description
1 polymer ?
#
loop_
_entity_poly.entity_id
_entity_poly.type
_entity_poly.pdbx_seq_one_letter_code
_entity_poly.pdbx_strand_id
1 'polypeptide(L)'
;MESSRPSAARKLSQILIASAIKRCRFSGFLCRLTISVKGFYDSHPPSIQISISDTGIGSNLVEFRDLDHRTVHIPAEKWDGVLSITTTSAHEKDIHRYCLNLKEPHTSRKRLKRLPPLHKNVGTFSGTEVCLSSSEEENIGEFVKWAVGFVRKIWILEIPDVVIELLVEHINNDKSRCESFLPEINKISSSLPAPNIKRLVSGLEDYVLRNENGLNDNCHSCVKNRDSLMVGTGQANCMENYRGMTQIVEAVVMITPMPSCSCCRRLNCSATQVLFFQDFSPCTIPDSSLNALTSIDWQTYGLKPPTHAINDDEEAVLEWENLQSFAHISIAIHSYNGRYPTSSSLLEILNLTKKAIKLALDDVKKKHTTELLSSHAKQVCEYVPDLSRAIAGLILSSNDSGFQEECAALLGLQSVDNNAGEKVESIIKDMITGIITMNDRNLKRNKQDAVPCLLFECEEDNPDENYREALPEESSILDF
;
A
#
# COMPACT_ATOMS: atom_id res chain seq x y z
N MET A 1 21.47 1.22 16.90
CA MET A 1 21.10 2.29 15.96
C MET A 1 19.81 2.88 16.49
N GLU A 2 19.87 4.05 17.10
CA GLU A 2 18.66 4.78 17.47
C GLU A 2 17.93 5.16 16.18
N SER A 3 16.70 4.68 16.00
CA SER A 3 15.83 5.18 14.94
C SER A 3 15.58 6.66 15.24
N SER A 4 16.05 7.52 14.33
CA SER A 4 15.91 8.96 14.46
C SER A 4 14.45 9.32 14.20
N ARG A 5 13.74 9.79 15.24
CA ARG A 5 12.37 10.31 15.09
C ARG A 5 12.30 11.33 13.94
N PRO A 6 11.24 11.33 13.11
CA PRO A 6 11.12 12.26 12.00
C PRO A 6 11.19 13.70 12.48
N SER A 7 11.87 14.56 11.73
CA SER A 7 11.92 15.98 12.04
C SER A 7 10.51 16.58 12.01
N ALA A 8 10.27 17.56 12.88
CA ALA A 8 9.03 18.32 12.92
C ALA A 8 8.61 18.87 11.55
N ALA A 9 9.59 19.29 10.75
CA ALA A 9 9.39 19.77 9.39
C ALA A 9 8.80 18.69 8.47
N ARG A 10 9.23 17.42 8.59
CA ARG A 10 8.65 16.29 7.84
C ARG A 10 7.18 16.09 8.21
N LYS A 11 6.87 15.95 9.50
CA LYS A 11 5.48 15.74 9.98
C LYS A 11 4.56 16.87 9.54
N LEU A 12 5.00 18.12 9.66
CA LEU A 12 4.23 19.28 9.22
C LEU A 12 4.03 19.28 7.69
N SER A 13 5.08 18.98 6.93
CA SER A 13 5.02 18.89 5.48
C SER A 13 4.05 17.80 5.02
N GLN A 14 3.98 16.64 5.69
CA GLN A 14 3.00 15.60 5.40
C GLN A 14 1.56 16.12 5.51
N ILE A 15 1.24 16.81 6.62
CA ILE A 15 -0.11 17.36 6.85
C ILE A 15 -0.46 18.42 5.81
N LEU A 16 0.49 19.30 5.48
CA LEU A 16 0.30 20.37 4.51
C LEU A 16 0.12 19.82 3.09
N ILE A 17 0.89 18.79 2.71
CA ILE A 17 0.75 18.08 1.43
C ILE A 17 -0.61 17.38 1.35
N ALA A 18 -1.03 16.67 2.41
CA ALA A 18 -2.35 16.01 2.46
C ALA A 18 -3.49 17.02 2.31
N SER A 19 -3.39 18.19 2.96
CA SER A 19 -4.36 19.28 2.82
C SER A 19 -4.39 19.84 1.39
N ALA A 20 -3.24 19.98 0.75
CA ALA A 20 -3.14 20.45 -0.63
C ALA A 20 -3.74 19.44 -1.63
N ILE A 21 -3.48 18.14 -1.46
CA ILE A 21 -4.11 17.06 -2.24
C ILE A 21 -5.63 17.13 -2.10
N LYS A 22 -6.13 17.33 -0.87
CA LYS A 22 -7.56 17.48 -0.60
C LYS A 22 -8.16 18.67 -1.38
N ARG A 23 -7.54 19.85 -1.31
CA ARG A 23 -7.99 21.04 -2.06
C ARG A 23 -7.96 20.83 -3.57
N CYS A 24 -6.93 20.16 -4.08
CA CYS A 24 -6.85 19.81 -5.49
C CYS A 24 -7.98 18.89 -5.94
N ARG A 25 -8.23 17.80 -5.19
CA ARG A 25 -9.30 16.84 -5.52
C ARG A 25 -10.70 17.48 -5.47
N PHE A 26 -10.92 18.43 -4.57
CA PHE A 26 -12.19 19.16 -4.51
C PHE A 26 -12.39 20.19 -5.63
N SER A 27 -11.33 20.54 -6.38
CA SER A 27 -11.47 21.50 -7.47
C SER A 27 -12.31 20.98 -8.63
N GLY A 28 -12.30 19.66 -8.87
CA GLY A 28 -12.94 19.06 -10.03
C GLY A 28 -12.27 19.42 -11.37
N PHE A 29 -11.11 20.07 -11.34
CA PHE A 29 -10.31 20.46 -12.49
C PHE A 29 -8.89 19.95 -12.33
N LEU A 30 -8.11 19.99 -13.42
CA LEU A 30 -6.68 19.72 -13.37
C LEU A 30 -6.00 20.67 -12.38
N CYS A 31 -5.44 20.11 -11.33
CA CYS A 31 -4.74 20.82 -10.27
C CYS A 31 -3.24 20.49 -10.30
N ARG A 32 -2.41 21.50 -10.07
CA ARG A 32 -0.97 21.31 -9.83
C ARG A 32 -0.70 21.47 -8.34
N LEU A 33 0.00 20.51 -7.76
CA LEU A 33 0.61 20.57 -6.44
C LEU A 33 2.13 20.64 -6.62
N THR A 34 2.74 21.71 -6.15
CA THR A 34 4.19 21.91 -6.20
C THR A 34 4.74 21.93 -4.77
N ILE A 35 5.69 21.05 -4.49
CA ILE A 35 6.48 20.99 -3.26
C ILE A 35 7.86 21.55 -3.62
N SER A 36 8.20 22.72 -3.10
CA SER A 36 9.48 23.39 -3.32
C SER A 36 10.31 23.33 -2.05
N VAL A 37 11.53 22.83 -2.17
CA VAL A 37 12.53 22.74 -1.10
C VAL A 37 13.74 23.57 -1.50
N LYS A 38 14.00 24.66 -0.80
CA LYS A 38 15.15 25.53 -1.05
C LYS A 38 16.13 25.41 0.11
N GLY A 39 17.32 24.88 -0.17
CA GLY A 39 18.42 24.79 0.79
C GLY A 39 19.35 25.99 0.68
N PHE A 40 19.51 26.73 1.77
CA PHE A 40 20.47 27.82 1.93
C PHE A 40 21.67 27.29 2.72
N TYR A 41 22.69 26.80 2.01
CA TYR A 41 23.84 26.12 2.63
C TYR A 41 24.88 27.10 3.17
N ASP A 42 24.99 28.26 2.53
CA ASP A 42 25.95 29.31 2.90
C ASP A 42 25.41 30.24 4.01
N SER A 43 24.16 30.04 4.48
CA SER A 43 23.65 30.80 5.62
C SER A 43 24.26 30.31 6.93
N HIS A 44 24.38 31.20 7.91
CA HIS A 44 24.90 30.86 9.24
C HIS A 44 23.80 31.14 10.30
N PRO A 45 23.10 30.10 10.80
CA PRO A 45 23.21 28.68 10.45
C PRO A 45 22.57 28.32 9.08
N PRO A 46 22.90 27.14 8.48
CA PRO A 46 22.22 26.64 7.29
C PRO A 46 20.71 26.56 7.52
N SER A 47 19.94 26.86 6.48
CA SER A 47 18.48 26.89 6.58
C SER A 47 17.79 26.28 5.38
N ILE A 48 16.58 25.80 5.60
CA ILE A 48 15.73 25.23 4.57
C ILE A 48 14.42 26.02 4.53
N GLN A 49 13.96 26.34 3.33
CA GLN A 49 12.63 26.88 3.09
C GLN A 49 11.82 25.85 2.31
N ILE A 50 10.67 25.49 2.86
CA ILE A 50 9.74 24.56 2.24
C ILE A 50 8.49 25.36 1.87
N SER A 51 8.10 25.32 0.60
CA SER A 51 6.83 25.86 0.10
C SER A 51 5.99 24.72 -0.47
N ILE A 52 4.75 24.63 -0.04
CA ILE A 52 3.76 23.69 -0.57
C ILE A 52 2.65 24.53 -1.19
N SER A 53 2.53 24.48 -2.50
CA SER A 53 1.58 25.29 -3.27
C SER A 53 0.67 24.41 -4.11
N ASP A 54 -0.60 24.78 -4.18
CA ASP A 54 -1.59 24.14 -5.04
C ASP A 54 -2.41 25.14 -5.83
N THR A 55 -2.92 24.73 -6.98
CA THR A 55 -3.89 25.48 -7.80
C THR A 55 -5.34 25.02 -7.53
N GLY A 56 -5.63 24.50 -6.35
CA GLY A 56 -6.94 23.98 -5.97
C GLY A 56 -7.93 25.09 -5.63
N ILE A 57 -8.96 24.76 -4.83
CA ILE A 57 -10.08 25.67 -4.53
C ILE A 57 -9.74 26.87 -3.63
N GLY A 58 -8.52 26.94 -3.08
CA GLY A 58 -8.16 27.89 -2.02
C GLY A 58 -8.57 27.40 -0.62
N SER A 59 -8.25 28.18 0.42
CA SER A 59 -8.43 27.82 1.83
C SER A 59 -9.23 28.88 2.57
N ASN A 60 -10.15 28.44 3.43
CA ASN A 60 -10.87 29.30 4.38
C ASN A 60 -10.20 29.36 5.76
N LEU A 61 -8.95 28.88 5.86
CA LEU A 61 -8.13 28.76 7.07
C LEU A 61 -8.63 27.81 8.16
N VAL A 62 -9.85 27.26 8.05
CA VAL A 62 -10.38 26.31 9.05
C VAL A 62 -9.46 25.09 9.15
N GLU A 63 -8.91 24.64 8.04
CA GLU A 63 -7.98 23.51 7.98
C GLU A 63 -6.67 23.71 8.76
N PHE A 64 -6.28 24.97 9.05
CA PHE A 64 -5.07 25.26 9.82
C PHE A 64 -5.34 25.51 11.31
N ARG A 65 -6.61 25.54 11.73
CA ARG A 65 -6.98 25.87 13.12
C ARG A 65 -6.53 24.81 14.12
N ASP A 66 -6.57 23.55 13.69
CA ASP A 66 -6.29 22.38 14.54
C ASP A 66 -4.81 21.95 14.49
N LEU A 67 -4.00 22.57 13.63
CA LEU A 67 -2.54 22.37 13.61
C LEU A 67 -1.95 22.93 14.90
N ASP A 68 -1.44 22.11 15.82
CA ASP A 68 -0.78 22.57 17.06
C ASP A 68 0.67 22.09 17.20
N HIS A 69 1.45 22.83 18.00
CA HIS A 69 2.80 22.42 18.41
C HIS A 69 2.82 21.04 19.09
N ARG A 70 1.74 20.68 19.83
CA ARG A 70 1.58 19.38 20.48
C ARG A 70 1.25 18.26 19.50
N THR A 71 0.41 18.53 18.49
CA THR A 71 0.02 17.56 17.45
C THR A 71 1.18 17.20 16.54
N VAL A 72 2.17 18.10 16.39
CA VAL A 72 3.33 17.93 15.53
C VAL A 72 4.60 17.57 16.32
N HIS A 73 4.52 17.43 17.66
CA HIS A 73 5.64 17.11 18.56
C HIS A 73 6.93 17.91 18.26
N ILE A 74 6.78 19.22 18.05
CA ILE A 74 7.90 20.07 17.59
C ILE A 74 8.69 20.60 18.79
N PRO A 75 10.00 20.33 18.92
CA PRO A 75 10.85 21.09 19.82
C PRO A 75 10.88 22.55 19.35
N ALA A 76 10.40 23.47 20.18
CA ALA A 76 10.22 24.89 19.84
C ALA A 76 11.53 25.63 19.48
N GLU A 77 12.68 24.99 19.71
CA GLU A 77 14.03 25.54 19.57
C GLU A 77 14.58 25.48 18.13
N LYS A 78 14.03 24.63 17.25
CA LYS A 78 14.60 24.33 15.91
C LYS A 78 13.86 24.94 14.71
N TRP A 79 12.72 25.58 14.96
CA TRP A 79 11.85 26.19 13.95
C TRP A 79 11.32 27.52 14.48
N ASP A 80 11.12 28.51 13.61
CA ASP A 80 10.58 29.82 14.03
C ASP A 80 9.14 29.72 14.56
N GLY A 81 8.43 28.64 14.23
CA GLY A 81 7.07 28.38 14.66
C GLY A 81 6.02 29.00 13.75
N VAL A 82 6.41 29.62 12.63
CA VAL A 82 5.53 30.46 11.82
C VAL A 82 5.31 29.84 10.45
N LEU A 83 4.04 29.72 10.07
CA LEU A 83 3.59 29.41 8.72
C LEU A 83 3.15 30.69 8.03
N SER A 84 3.70 30.95 6.84
CA SER A 84 3.14 31.96 5.94
C SER A 84 2.14 31.29 5.01
N ILE A 85 0.91 31.80 4.98
CA ILE A 85 -0.18 31.25 4.18
C ILE A 85 -0.65 32.33 3.21
N THR A 86 -0.62 32.02 1.92
CA THR A 86 -1.19 32.85 0.86
C THR A 86 -2.29 32.05 0.19
N THR A 87 -3.51 32.56 0.12
CA THR A 87 -4.63 31.80 -0.43
C THR A 87 -5.63 32.69 -1.12
N THR A 88 -6.30 32.13 -2.13
CA THR A 88 -7.39 32.80 -2.82
C THR A 88 -8.32 31.80 -3.49
N SER A 89 -9.62 32.09 -3.48
CA SER A 89 -10.61 31.34 -4.27
C SER A 89 -10.79 31.96 -5.66
N ALA A 90 -11.39 31.20 -6.59
CA ALA A 90 -11.56 31.64 -7.97
C ALA A 90 -12.47 32.89 -8.09
N HIS A 91 -13.35 33.10 -7.11
CA HIS A 91 -14.32 34.19 -7.07
C HIS A 91 -13.83 35.42 -6.30
N GLU A 92 -12.74 35.30 -5.54
CA GLU A 92 -12.14 36.42 -4.81
C GLU A 92 -11.36 37.34 -5.75
N LYS A 93 -11.46 38.65 -5.50
CA LYS A 93 -10.65 39.67 -6.17
C LYS A 93 -9.28 39.85 -5.52
N ASP A 94 -9.17 39.43 -4.26
CA ASP A 94 -7.98 39.61 -3.44
C ASP A 94 -7.31 38.26 -3.18
N ILE A 95 -6.00 38.32 -3.05
CA ILE A 95 -5.14 37.26 -2.53
C ILE A 95 -4.92 37.55 -1.06
N HIS A 96 -5.40 36.66 -0.21
CA HIS A 96 -5.32 36.82 1.23
C HIS A 96 -4.01 36.24 1.76
N ARG A 97 -3.38 36.98 2.68
CA ARG A 97 -2.09 36.63 3.27
C ARG A 97 -2.19 36.57 4.79
N TYR A 98 -1.63 35.53 5.37
CA TYR A 98 -1.69 35.26 6.80
C TYR A 98 -0.33 34.76 7.31
N CYS A 99 -0.07 35.03 8.58
CA CYS A 99 0.97 34.37 9.36
C CYS A 99 0.31 33.62 10.50
N LEU A 100 0.56 32.32 10.59
CA LEU A 100 0.08 31.46 11.66
C LEU A 100 1.27 31.04 12.53
N ASN A 101 1.30 31.50 13.78
CA ASN A 101 2.33 31.16 14.76
C ASN A 101 1.87 29.97 15.61
N LEU A 102 2.41 28.78 15.37
CA LEU A 102 2.08 27.55 16.09
C LEU A 102 2.61 27.51 17.54
N LYS A 103 3.52 28.42 17.93
CA LYS A 103 4.00 28.54 19.32
C LYS A 103 2.99 29.25 20.23
N GLU A 104 2.09 30.03 19.65
CA GLU A 104 1.01 30.69 20.39
C GLU A 104 -0.15 29.69 20.63
N PRO A 105 -0.78 29.66 21.81
CA PRO A 105 -1.88 28.73 22.08
C PRO A 105 -3.11 29.00 21.19
N HIS A 106 -3.96 27.99 20.97
CA HIS A 106 -5.14 28.09 20.07
C HIS A 106 -6.08 29.25 20.40
N THR A 107 -6.19 29.59 21.68
CA THR A 107 -7.06 30.66 22.18
C THR A 107 -6.45 32.06 22.00
N SER A 108 -5.17 32.15 21.64
CA SER A 108 -4.46 33.42 21.45
C SER A 108 -4.89 34.09 20.15
N ARG A 109 -5.40 35.32 20.26
CA ARG A 109 -5.64 36.18 19.09
C ARG A 109 -4.35 36.55 18.35
N LYS A 110 -3.18 36.33 18.95
CA LYS A 110 -1.86 36.56 18.33
C LYS A 110 -1.41 35.38 17.46
N ARG A 111 -2.10 34.23 17.54
CA ARG A 111 -1.77 33.02 16.77
C ARG A 111 -1.91 33.24 15.27
N LEU A 112 -2.99 33.89 14.83
CA LEU A 112 -3.25 34.16 13.42
C LEU A 112 -3.20 35.67 13.16
N LYS A 113 -2.20 36.13 12.41
CA LYS A 113 -2.07 37.51 11.96
C LYS A 113 -2.45 37.62 10.50
N ARG A 114 -3.45 38.44 10.18
CA ARG A 114 -3.79 38.81 8.80
C ARG A 114 -2.83 39.90 8.32
N LEU A 115 -2.24 39.68 7.14
CA LEU A 115 -1.39 40.64 6.45
C LEU A 115 -2.21 41.40 5.38
N PRO A 116 -1.70 42.54 4.86
CA PRO A 116 -2.35 43.25 3.76
C PRO A 116 -2.58 42.32 2.55
N PRO A 117 -3.81 42.26 2.00
CA PRO A 117 -4.10 41.47 0.82
C PRO A 117 -3.44 42.06 -0.43
N LEU A 118 -3.25 41.24 -1.45
CA LEU A 118 -2.82 41.68 -2.78
C LEU A 118 -4.00 41.61 -3.74
N HIS A 119 -4.19 42.61 -4.60
CA HIS A 119 -5.26 42.57 -5.59
C HIS A 119 -4.85 41.67 -6.78
N LYS A 120 -5.79 40.88 -7.31
CA LYS A 120 -5.57 40.13 -8.55
C LYS A 120 -5.53 41.10 -9.72
N ASN A 121 -4.40 41.19 -10.41
CA ASN A 121 -4.25 42.14 -11.50
C ASN A 121 -4.88 41.63 -12.81
N VAL A 122 -4.82 40.31 -13.07
CA VAL A 122 -5.40 39.66 -14.26
C VAL A 122 -5.74 38.19 -13.95
N GLY A 123 -6.90 37.73 -14.40
CA GLY A 123 -7.26 36.30 -14.44
C GLY A 123 -8.13 35.78 -13.28
N THR A 124 -8.83 34.68 -13.55
CA THR A 124 -9.56 33.88 -12.55
C THR A 124 -8.68 32.70 -12.15
N PHE A 125 -7.95 32.83 -11.04
CA PHE A 125 -7.17 31.74 -10.48
C PHE A 125 -7.48 31.56 -9.00
N SER A 126 -7.23 30.34 -8.52
CA SER A 126 -7.37 29.92 -7.14
C SER A 126 -6.17 29.09 -6.73
N GLY A 127 -5.95 28.98 -5.43
CA GLY A 127 -4.87 28.19 -4.90
C GLY A 127 -4.49 28.58 -3.49
N THR A 128 -3.60 27.79 -2.92
CA THR A 128 -3.02 28.04 -1.61
C THR A 128 -1.53 27.73 -1.65
N GLU A 129 -0.72 28.63 -1.11
CA GLU A 129 0.69 28.42 -0.84
C GLU A 129 0.91 28.51 0.68
N VAL A 130 1.58 27.51 1.23
CA VAL A 130 2.03 27.51 2.62
C VAL A 130 3.55 27.38 2.65
N CYS A 131 4.21 28.35 3.28
CA CYS A 131 5.66 28.38 3.42
C CYS A 131 6.07 28.25 4.89
N LEU A 132 7.12 27.47 5.12
CA LEU A 132 7.81 27.38 6.41
C LEU A 132 9.33 27.44 6.21
N SER A 133 10.04 27.97 7.20
CA SER A 133 11.50 28.10 7.18
C SER A 133 12.09 27.51 8.45
N SER A 134 13.07 26.62 8.34
CA SER A 134 13.75 26.02 9.48
C SER A 134 15.23 26.38 9.45
N SER A 135 15.75 26.88 10.58
CA SER A 135 17.17 27.11 10.81
C SER A 135 17.72 25.93 11.59
N GLU A 136 18.68 25.21 11.03
CA GLU A 136 19.21 23.91 11.51
C GLU A 136 18.34 22.69 11.19
N GLU A 137 18.56 22.12 10.00
CA GLU A 137 18.52 20.67 9.85
C GLU A 137 19.97 20.22 9.68
N GLU A 138 20.48 19.41 10.62
CA GLU A 138 21.76 18.70 10.50
C GLU A 138 21.82 17.79 9.25
N ASN A 139 20.77 17.73 8.42
CA ASN A 139 20.82 17.06 7.14
C ASN A 139 19.73 17.54 6.16
N ILE A 140 19.88 18.72 5.52
CA ILE A 140 19.04 19.14 4.36
C ILE A 140 18.94 18.01 3.33
N GLY A 141 20.02 17.26 3.14
CA GLY A 141 20.06 16.09 2.26
C GLY A 141 19.09 14.98 2.68
N GLU A 142 18.92 14.71 3.98
CA GLU A 142 17.92 13.75 4.46
C GLU A 142 16.49 14.26 4.27
N PHE A 143 16.22 15.55 4.46
CA PHE A 143 14.88 16.08 4.16
C PHE A 143 14.55 15.95 2.68
N VAL A 144 15.50 16.27 1.80
CA VAL A 144 15.35 16.06 0.36
C VAL A 144 15.13 14.59 0.04
N LYS A 145 15.93 13.68 0.61
CA LYS A 145 15.77 12.23 0.43
C LYS A 145 14.39 11.75 0.89
N TRP A 146 13.93 12.25 2.03
CA TRP A 146 12.59 11.99 2.55
C TRP A 146 11.51 12.53 1.60
N ALA A 147 11.62 13.78 1.14
CA ALA A 147 10.64 14.41 0.26
C ALA A 147 10.51 13.66 -1.07
N VAL A 148 11.64 13.25 -1.66
CA VAL A 148 11.69 12.40 -2.86
C VAL A 148 11.00 11.06 -2.60
N GLY A 149 11.32 10.39 -1.49
CA GLY A 149 10.68 9.12 -1.11
C GLY A 149 9.18 9.26 -0.88
N PHE A 150 8.76 10.32 -0.20
CA PHE A 150 7.37 10.62 0.10
C PHE A 150 6.56 10.90 -1.17
N VAL A 151 7.08 11.74 -2.07
CA VAL A 151 6.44 12.04 -3.36
C VAL A 151 6.35 10.80 -4.26
N ARG A 152 7.39 9.95 -4.28
CA ARG A 152 7.35 8.66 -4.98
C ARG A 152 6.25 7.75 -4.44
N LYS A 153 6.04 7.72 -3.11
CA LYS A 153 4.91 7.00 -2.51
C LYS A 153 3.57 7.61 -2.95
N ILE A 154 3.43 8.94 -3.01
CA ILE A 154 2.17 9.56 -3.49
C ILE A 154 1.86 9.16 -4.94
N TRP A 155 2.87 9.10 -5.81
CA TRP A 155 2.68 8.74 -7.23
C TRP A 155 2.07 7.34 -7.45
N ILE A 156 2.18 6.43 -6.47
CA ILE A 156 1.51 5.12 -6.50
C ILE A 156 -0.01 5.24 -6.60
N LEU A 157 -0.58 6.33 -6.09
CA LEU A 157 -2.03 6.53 -6.08
C LEU A 157 -2.59 7.00 -7.44
N GLU A 158 -1.71 7.46 -8.35
CA GLU A 158 -2.07 8.10 -9.62
C GLU A 158 -3.29 9.02 -9.48
N ILE A 159 -3.24 9.97 -8.54
CA ILE A 159 -4.40 10.78 -8.14
C ILE A 159 -5.02 11.46 -9.38
N PRO A 160 -6.31 11.23 -9.68
CA PRO A 160 -6.96 11.81 -10.84
C PRO A 160 -6.88 13.33 -10.83
N ASP A 161 -6.56 13.91 -11.98
CA ASP A 161 -6.53 15.37 -12.19
C ASP A 161 -5.59 16.13 -11.24
N VAL A 162 -4.61 15.46 -10.62
CA VAL A 162 -3.59 16.12 -9.78
C VAL A 162 -2.19 15.82 -10.30
N VAL A 163 -1.50 16.88 -10.74
CA VAL A 163 -0.08 16.83 -11.12
C VAL A 163 0.75 17.23 -9.91
N ILE A 164 1.64 16.35 -9.47
CA ILE A 164 2.51 16.58 -8.31
C ILE A 164 3.94 16.75 -8.78
N GLU A 165 4.57 17.83 -8.36
CA GLU A 165 5.93 18.20 -8.71
C GLU A 165 6.74 18.49 -7.45
N LEU A 166 7.99 18.01 -7.43
CA LEU A 166 8.96 18.32 -6.39
C LEU A 166 10.11 19.12 -7.00
N LEU A 167 10.32 20.34 -6.50
CA LEU A 167 11.41 21.22 -6.88
C LEU A 167 12.42 21.28 -5.74
N VAL A 168 13.67 20.96 -6.02
CA VAL A 168 14.77 21.04 -5.06
C VAL A 168 15.77 22.07 -5.55
N GLU A 169 15.89 23.18 -4.84
CA GLU A 169 16.82 24.26 -5.17
C GLU A 169 17.96 24.30 -4.15
N HIS A 170 19.19 24.22 -4.64
CA HIS A 170 20.41 24.47 -3.89
C HIS A 170 20.86 25.91 -4.14
N ILE A 171 20.78 26.75 -3.10
CA ILE A 171 21.13 28.16 -3.17
C ILE A 171 22.50 28.36 -2.50
N ASN A 172 23.50 28.68 -3.33
CA ASN A 172 24.83 29.09 -2.90
C ASN A 172 25.08 30.55 -3.34
N ASN A 173 26.03 31.23 -2.69
CA ASN A 173 26.32 32.66 -2.86
C ASN A 173 26.52 33.12 -4.32
N ASP A 174 27.02 32.25 -5.20
CA ASP A 174 27.32 32.60 -6.60
C ASP A 174 26.49 31.84 -7.65
N LYS A 175 25.75 30.78 -7.30
CA LYS A 175 24.95 29.96 -8.24
C LYS A 175 23.78 29.24 -7.55
N SER A 176 22.61 29.28 -8.17
CA SER A 176 21.47 28.40 -7.83
C SER A 176 21.45 27.17 -8.76
N ARG A 177 21.35 25.96 -8.20
CA ARG A 177 21.05 24.75 -8.97
C ARG A 177 19.64 24.26 -8.61
N CYS A 178 18.77 24.11 -9.60
CA CYS A 178 17.42 23.60 -9.41
C CYS A 178 17.30 22.22 -10.05
N GLU A 179 16.93 21.22 -9.25
CA GLU A 179 16.57 19.88 -9.67
C GLU A 179 15.05 19.74 -9.63
N SER A 180 14.44 19.44 -10.77
CA SER A 180 13.00 19.18 -10.87
C SER A 180 12.75 17.67 -10.91
N PHE A 181 12.07 17.15 -9.91
CA PHE A 181 11.54 15.79 -9.89
C PHE A 181 10.08 15.84 -10.35
N LEU A 182 9.91 15.60 -11.65
CA LEU A 182 8.59 15.41 -12.25
C LEU A 182 8.30 13.92 -12.36
N PRO A 183 7.03 13.50 -12.23
CA PRO A 183 6.65 12.21 -12.77
C PRO A 183 6.98 12.24 -14.26
N GLU A 184 7.61 11.18 -14.79
CA GLU A 184 7.70 11.03 -16.24
C GLU A 184 6.28 11.17 -16.79
N ILE A 185 6.02 12.27 -17.51
CA ILE A 185 4.72 12.59 -18.16
C ILE A 185 4.48 11.63 -19.35
N ASN A 186 4.96 10.39 -19.25
CA ASN A 186 4.77 9.34 -20.25
C ASN A 186 3.51 8.52 -19.99
N LYS A 187 2.74 8.82 -18.93
CA LYS A 187 1.39 8.31 -18.72
C LYS A 187 0.50 9.39 -18.11
N ILE A 188 0.12 10.39 -18.91
CA ILE A 188 -1.30 10.77 -18.90
C ILE A 188 -1.99 9.54 -19.52
N SER A 189 -2.19 8.50 -18.70
CA SER A 189 -2.96 7.33 -19.10
C SER A 189 -4.35 7.86 -19.44
N SER A 190 -4.60 7.93 -20.75
CA SER A 190 -5.88 8.11 -21.42
C SER A 190 -7.07 8.28 -20.47
N SER A 191 -7.53 9.53 -20.28
CA SER A 191 -8.91 10.02 -20.42
C SER A 191 -10.12 9.12 -20.10
N LEU A 192 -9.98 8.01 -19.38
CA LEU A 192 -11.04 7.07 -19.04
C LEU A 192 -11.14 7.00 -17.51
N PRO A 193 -12.36 7.13 -16.94
CA PRO A 193 -12.55 6.99 -15.50
C PRO A 193 -12.21 5.56 -15.06
N ALA A 194 -10.98 5.35 -14.60
CA ALA A 194 -10.59 4.14 -13.90
C ALA A 194 -11.05 4.20 -12.42
N PRO A 195 -11.36 3.06 -11.78
CA PRO A 195 -11.52 3.00 -10.33
C PRO A 195 -10.17 3.14 -9.62
N ASN A 196 -10.18 3.64 -8.38
CA ASN A 196 -8.96 3.89 -7.59
C ASN A 196 -8.10 2.64 -7.41
N ILE A 197 -8.71 1.47 -7.20
CA ILE A 197 -7.97 0.21 -7.06
C ILE A 197 -7.13 -0.16 -8.29
N LYS A 198 -7.57 0.18 -9.51
CA LYS A 198 -6.79 -0.06 -10.74
C LYS A 198 -5.58 0.87 -10.84
N ARG A 199 -5.74 2.12 -10.39
CA ARG A 199 -4.66 3.10 -10.29
C ARG A 199 -3.62 2.68 -9.25
N LEU A 200 -4.09 2.22 -8.09
CA LEU A 200 -3.24 1.68 -7.04
C LEU A 200 -2.42 0.48 -7.53
N VAL A 201 -3.02 -0.41 -8.34
CA VAL A 201 -2.28 -1.51 -9.01
C VAL A 201 -1.21 -0.96 -9.96
N SER A 202 -1.58 -0.10 -10.90
CA SER A 202 -0.64 0.46 -11.90
C SER A 202 0.53 1.20 -11.24
N GLY A 203 0.23 2.06 -10.26
CA GLY A 203 1.24 2.81 -9.53
C GLY A 203 2.12 1.92 -8.65
N LEU A 204 1.57 0.87 -8.03
CA LEU A 204 2.38 -0.09 -7.26
C LEU A 204 3.29 -0.91 -8.18
N GLU A 205 2.81 -1.34 -9.34
CA GLU A 205 3.64 -2.03 -10.35
C GLU A 205 4.82 -1.15 -10.76
N ASP A 206 4.55 0.12 -11.10
CA ASP A 206 5.60 1.07 -11.47
C ASP A 206 6.58 1.33 -10.32
N TYR A 207 6.09 1.43 -9.07
CA TYR A 207 6.94 1.62 -7.89
C TYR A 207 7.84 0.41 -7.63
N VAL A 208 7.28 -0.80 -7.64
CA VAL A 208 8.01 -2.06 -7.46
C VAL A 208 9.05 -2.22 -8.58
N LEU A 209 8.69 -2.03 -9.84
CA LEU A 209 9.65 -2.17 -10.94
C LEU A 209 10.78 -1.14 -10.88
N ARG A 210 10.51 0.11 -10.48
CA ARG A 210 11.53 1.16 -10.43
C ARG A 210 12.43 1.09 -9.19
N ASN A 211 11.86 0.84 -8.02
CA ASN A 211 12.65 0.77 -6.78
C ASN A 211 13.45 -0.53 -6.67
N GLU A 212 13.02 -1.59 -7.37
CA GLU A 212 13.63 -2.91 -7.23
C GLU A 212 14.64 -3.25 -8.32
N ASN A 213 14.64 -2.53 -9.45
CA ASN A 213 15.61 -2.71 -10.54
C ASN A 213 16.93 -1.95 -10.31
N GLY A 214 17.06 -1.16 -9.24
CA GLY A 214 18.19 -0.24 -9.02
C GLY A 214 19.55 -0.85 -8.63
N LEU A 215 19.75 -2.17 -8.71
CA LEU A 215 21.00 -2.80 -8.25
C LEU A 215 21.95 -3.24 -9.37
N ASN A 216 21.51 -3.43 -10.62
CA ASN A 216 22.41 -3.67 -11.75
C ASN A 216 21.69 -3.54 -13.11
N ASP A 217 21.76 -2.39 -13.77
CA ASP A 217 21.14 -2.15 -15.09
C ASP A 217 21.64 -3.12 -16.19
N ASN A 218 22.76 -3.83 -15.95
CA ASN A 218 23.36 -4.76 -16.91
C ASN A 218 22.90 -6.22 -16.76
N CYS A 219 21.96 -6.50 -15.87
CA CYS A 219 21.52 -7.85 -15.58
C CYS A 219 20.19 -8.15 -16.29
N HIS A 220 20.25 -8.83 -17.45
CA HIS A 220 19.06 -9.21 -18.21
C HIS A 220 18.11 -10.15 -17.45
N SER A 221 18.60 -10.91 -16.47
CA SER A 221 17.78 -11.75 -15.58
C SER A 221 17.15 -10.97 -14.41
N CYS A 222 17.62 -9.75 -14.14
CA CYS A 222 17.10 -8.86 -13.10
C CYS A 222 15.93 -8.00 -13.62
N VAL A 223 15.79 -7.85 -14.94
CA VAL A 223 14.74 -7.04 -15.55
C VAL A 223 13.41 -7.75 -15.34
N LYS A 224 12.63 -7.26 -14.38
CA LYS A 224 11.30 -7.77 -14.08
C LYS A 224 10.33 -7.38 -15.20
N ASN A 225 9.71 -8.38 -15.84
CA ASN A 225 8.60 -8.14 -16.76
C ASN A 225 7.30 -7.95 -15.95
N ARG A 226 6.46 -6.98 -16.35
CA ARG A 226 5.13 -6.76 -15.77
C ARG A 226 4.30 -8.05 -15.76
N ASP A 227 4.41 -8.85 -16.82
CA ASP A 227 3.64 -10.09 -16.98
C ASP A 227 3.99 -11.18 -15.96
N SER A 228 5.12 -11.06 -15.25
CA SER A 228 5.56 -12.02 -14.22
C SER A 228 5.06 -11.69 -12.80
N LEU A 229 4.43 -10.53 -12.62
CA LEU A 229 3.93 -10.08 -11.32
C LEU A 229 2.58 -10.76 -11.03
N MET A 230 2.48 -11.41 -9.86
CA MET A 230 1.21 -11.93 -9.39
C MET A 230 0.49 -10.83 -8.62
N VAL A 231 -0.63 -10.35 -9.16
CA VAL A 231 -1.35 -9.19 -8.60
C VAL A 231 -2.75 -9.58 -8.13
N GLY A 232 -3.00 -9.34 -6.86
CA GLY A 232 -4.29 -9.52 -6.20
C GLY A 232 -4.86 -8.21 -5.71
N THR A 233 -6.18 -8.07 -5.83
CA THR A 233 -6.90 -6.86 -5.46
C THR A 233 -8.05 -7.18 -4.52
N GLY A 234 -8.26 -6.36 -3.50
CA GLY A 234 -9.35 -6.51 -2.56
C GLY A 234 -9.94 -5.17 -2.15
N GLN A 235 -11.26 -5.13 -2.01
CA GLN A 235 -11.98 -3.93 -1.59
C GLN A 235 -12.97 -4.30 -0.49
N ALA A 236 -12.96 -3.53 0.59
CA ALA A 236 -13.91 -3.62 1.68
C ALA A 236 -14.50 -2.24 1.98
N ASN A 237 -15.80 -2.20 2.23
CA ASN A 237 -16.49 -0.99 2.66
C ASN A 237 -17.38 -1.29 3.87
N CYS A 238 -17.63 -0.28 4.70
CA CYS A 238 -18.74 -0.36 5.64
C CYS A 238 -20.06 -0.18 4.87
N MET A 239 -21.10 -0.94 5.23
CA MET A 239 -22.43 -0.69 4.70
C MET A 239 -22.92 0.69 5.17
N GLU A 240 -23.76 1.34 4.36
CA GLU A 240 -24.35 2.64 4.69
C GLU A 240 -25.09 2.54 6.03
N ASN A 241 -24.44 2.99 7.11
CA ASN A 241 -25.15 3.31 8.34
C ASN A 241 -26.05 4.53 8.05
N TYR A 242 -27.09 4.75 8.88
CA TYR A 242 -28.05 5.88 8.78
C TYR A 242 -27.42 7.29 8.68
N ARG A 243 -26.09 7.43 8.79
CA ARG A 243 -25.31 8.68 8.63
C ARG A 243 -24.64 8.87 7.26
N GLY A 244 -24.83 7.95 6.30
CA GLY A 244 -24.26 8.10 4.94
C GLY A 244 -22.74 8.02 4.84
N MET A 245 -22.06 7.50 5.88
CA MET A 245 -20.62 7.29 5.88
C MET A 245 -20.27 6.03 5.08
N THR A 246 -19.40 6.17 4.08
CA THR A 246 -18.84 5.04 3.33
C THR A 246 -17.32 5.11 3.40
N GLN A 247 -16.75 4.48 4.44
CA GLN A 247 -15.33 4.20 4.51
C GLN A 247 -15.02 3.09 3.52
N ILE A 248 -14.05 3.32 2.64
CA ILE A 248 -13.57 2.36 1.67
C ILE A 248 -12.12 2.03 2.02
N VAL A 249 -11.80 0.75 2.03
CA VAL A 249 -10.43 0.25 2.12
C VAL A 249 -10.16 -0.64 0.92
N GLU A 250 -9.15 -0.26 0.15
CA GLU A 250 -8.64 -1.01 -1.00
C GLU A 250 -7.26 -1.56 -0.63
N ALA A 251 -6.99 -2.81 -0.99
CA ALA A 251 -5.71 -3.46 -0.78
C ALA A 251 -5.23 -4.08 -2.09
N VAL A 252 -3.93 -3.94 -2.35
CA VAL A 252 -3.23 -4.61 -3.44
C VAL A 252 -2.10 -5.40 -2.84
N VAL A 253 -2.05 -6.69 -3.18
CA VAL A 253 -0.94 -7.58 -2.84
C VAL A 253 -0.24 -7.96 -4.13
N MET A 254 1.07 -7.74 -4.17
CA MET A 254 1.91 -8.09 -5.30
C MET A 254 2.94 -9.09 -4.85
N ILE A 255 3.02 -10.22 -5.55
CA ILE A 255 4.05 -11.24 -5.32
C ILE A 255 4.93 -11.27 -6.56
N THR A 256 6.20 -10.97 -6.35
CA THR A 256 7.21 -10.97 -7.40
C THR A 256 8.11 -12.19 -7.25
N PRO A 257 8.15 -13.11 -8.22
CA PRO A 257 9.11 -14.20 -8.23
C PRO A 257 10.54 -13.64 -8.20
N MET A 258 11.39 -14.18 -7.32
CA MET A 258 12.80 -13.83 -7.25
C MET A 258 13.56 -14.58 -8.35
N PRO A 259 14.40 -13.89 -9.14
CA PRO A 259 15.22 -14.55 -10.13
C PRO A 259 16.18 -15.56 -9.46
N SER A 260 16.45 -16.67 -10.14
CA SER A 260 17.42 -17.67 -9.68
C SER A 260 18.88 -17.16 -9.68
N CYS A 261 19.17 -15.98 -10.26
CA CYS A 261 20.52 -15.42 -10.31
C CYS A 261 20.97 -14.88 -8.94
N SER A 262 22.18 -15.27 -8.53
CA SER A 262 22.84 -14.76 -7.32
C SER A 262 23.08 -13.25 -7.35
N CYS A 263 23.20 -12.67 -8.55
CA CYS A 263 23.35 -11.24 -8.80
C CYS A 263 22.12 -10.40 -8.43
N CYS A 264 20.93 -11.02 -8.32
CA CYS A 264 19.67 -10.35 -8.00
C CYS A 264 19.26 -10.48 -6.52
N ARG A 265 20.02 -11.23 -5.73
CA ARG A 265 19.68 -11.48 -4.33
C ARG A 265 19.87 -10.20 -3.55
N ARG A 266 18.76 -9.61 -3.08
CA ARG A 266 18.84 -8.49 -2.12
C ARG A 266 19.47 -8.98 -0.82
N LEU A 267 20.26 -8.11 -0.22
CA LEU A 267 20.44 -8.08 1.25
C LEU A 267 19.04 -7.77 1.83
N ASN A 268 18.48 -8.69 2.63
CA ASN A 268 17.12 -8.69 3.21
C ASN A 268 15.95 -9.12 2.30
N CYS A 269 15.95 -10.39 1.87
CA CYS A 269 14.80 -11.06 1.25
C CYS A 269 13.69 -11.46 2.25
N SER A 270 13.86 -11.16 3.53
CA SER A 270 12.98 -11.54 4.64
C SER A 270 11.99 -10.45 5.03
N ALA A 271 11.87 -9.34 4.30
CA ALA A 271 11.07 -8.19 4.69
C ALA A 271 10.09 -7.76 3.59
N THR A 272 8.82 -7.53 3.95
CA THR A 272 7.77 -6.99 3.10
C THR A 272 7.44 -5.58 3.53
N GLN A 273 7.66 -4.62 2.63
CA GLN A 273 7.22 -3.24 2.86
C GLN A 273 5.69 -3.16 2.72
N VAL A 274 5.05 -2.55 3.71
CA VAL A 274 3.62 -2.24 3.73
C VAL A 274 3.45 -0.74 3.53
N LEU A 275 2.84 -0.37 2.40
CA LEU A 275 2.54 1.02 2.07
C LEU A 275 1.10 1.31 2.46
N PHE A 276 0.91 2.30 3.34
CA PHE A 276 -0.41 2.71 3.80
C PHE A 276 -0.71 4.15 3.36
N PHE A 277 -1.90 4.33 2.80
CA PHE A 277 -2.39 5.61 2.31
C PHE A 277 -3.73 5.93 2.96
N GLN A 278 -3.86 7.15 3.45
CA GLN A 278 -5.12 7.68 3.96
C GLN A 278 -5.50 8.92 3.17
N ASP A 279 -6.72 8.93 2.65
CA ASP A 279 -7.29 10.05 1.88
C ASP A 279 -6.32 10.60 0.82
N PHE A 280 -5.72 9.68 0.06
CA PHE A 280 -4.76 9.96 -1.02
C PHE A 280 -3.42 10.57 -0.58
N SER A 281 -3.02 10.40 0.68
CA SER A 281 -1.69 10.75 1.17
C SER A 281 -1.02 9.54 1.84
N PRO A 282 0.29 9.31 1.65
CA PRO A 282 1.03 8.34 2.45
C PRO A 282 0.98 8.72 3.92
N CYS A 283 0.79 7.73 4.79
CA CYS A 283 0.83 7.91 6.24
C CYS A 283 1.31 6.64 6.94
N THR A 284 1.67 6.79 8.21
CA THR A 284 2.02 5.65 9.07
C THR A 284 0.81 4.74 9.22
N ILE A 285 1.02 3.43 9.08
CA ILE A 285 -0.04 2.46 9.32
C ILE A 285 -0.42 2.51 10.80
N PRO A 286 -1.72 2.55 11.16
CA PRO A 286 -2.13 2.41 12.54
C PRO A 286 -1.65 1.05 13.09
N ASP A 287 -1.10 1.00 14.32
CA ASP A 287 -0.62 -0.25 14.94
C ASP A 287 -1.68 -1.34 14.93
N SER A 288 -2.93 -0.95 15.11
CA SER A 288 -4.06 -1.85 15.04
C SER A 288 -4.17 -2.52 13.66
N SER A 289 -4.01 -1.75 12.57
CA SER A 289 -4.07 -2.26 11.20
C SER A 289 -2.86 -3.14 10.87
N LEU A 290 -1.70 -2.84 11.47
CA LEU A 290 -0.52 -3.69 11.38
C LEU A 290 -0.70 -5.01 12.16
N ASN A 291 -1.30 -4.97 13.34
CA ASN A 291 -1.69 -6.17 14.09
C ASN A 291 -2.74 -7.00 13.34
N ALA A 292 -3.62 -6.35 12.58
CA ALA A 292 -4.56 -7.05 11.72
C ALA A 292 -3.84 -7.86 10.62
N LEU A 293 -2.75 -7.34 10.06
CA LEU A 293 -1.89 -8.04 9.10
C LEU A 293 -1.20 -9.26 9.71
N THR A 294 -0.66 -9.15 10.93
CA THR A 294 -0.02 -10.29 11.62
C THR A 294 -1.03 -11.36 12.00
N SER A 295 -2.29 -10.99 12.25
CA SER A 295 -3.40 -11.91 12.59
C SER A 295 -4.05 -12.64 11.38
N ILE A 296 -3.53 -12.45 10.16
CA ILE A 296 -4.00 -13.20 8.99
C ILE A 296 -3.45 -14.62 9.09
N ASP A 297 -4.29 -15.61 8.79
CA ASP A 297 -3.81 -16.98 8.60
C ASP A 297 -3.07 -17.10 7.26
N TRP A 298 -1.77 -16.79 7.30
CA TRP A 298 -0.87 -16.85 6.15
C TRP A 298 -0.67 -18.28 5.62
N GLN A 299 -0.93 -19.31 6.45
CA GLN A 299 -0.77 -20.71 6.06
C GLN A 299 -1.80 -21.16 5.02
N THR A 300 -2.98 -20.54 5.01
CA THR A 300 -4.00 -20.71 3.95
C THR A 300 -3.44 -20.35 2.56
N TYR A 301 -2.41 -19.50 2.49
CA TYR A 301 -1.74 -19.08 1.25
C TYR A 301 -0.34 -19.70 1.10
N GLY A 302 -0.01 -20.69 1.95
CA GLY A 302 1.27 -21.40 1.92
C GLY A 302 2.46 -20.55 2.37
N LEU A 303 2.21 -19.51 3.17
CA LEU A 303 3.22 -18.65 3.76
C LEU A 303 3.25 -18.90 5.27
N LYS A 304 4.45 -18.95 5.85
CA LYS A 304 4.60 -18.92 7.31
C LYS A 304 4.19 -17.53 7.80
N PRO A 305 3.62 -17.38 9.02
CA PRO A 305 3.29 -16.07 9.56
C PRO A 305 4.55 -15.19 9.69
N PRO A 306 4.42 -13.86 9.59
CA PRO A 306 5.52 -12.95 9.83
C PRO A 306 5.96 -13.03 11.29
N THR A 307 7.26 -12.93 11.55
CA THR A 307 7.84 -13.02 12.89
C THR A 307 7.78 -11.71 13.64
N HIS A 308 8.04 -10.60 12.94
CA HIS A 308 7.99 -9.28 13.51
C HIS A 308 7.24 -8.34 12.56
N ALA A 309 6.52 -7.40 13.14
CA ALA A 309 5.99 -6.27 12.43
C ALA A 309 6.63 -5.01 13.02
N ILE A 310 7.39 -4.31 12.19
CA ILE A 310 8.07 -3.08 12.57
C ILE A 310 7.24 -1.93 12.02
N ASN A 311 6.81 -1.04 12.91
CA ASN A 311 6.16 0.22 12.56
C ASN A 311 7.07 1.36 12.99
N ASP A 312 7.93 1.83 12.09
CA ASP A 312 8.61 3.11 12.30
C ASP A 312 7.80 4.22 11.62
N ASP A 313 7.99 5.46 12.05
CA ASP A 313 7.30 6.64 11.50
C ASP A 313 7.55 6.82 9.97
N GLU A 314 8.53 6.13 9.39
CA GLU A 314 8.89 6.20 7.96
C GLU A 314 8.53 4.95 7.15
N GLU A 315 8.56 3.76 7.76
CA GLU A 315 8.35 2.48 7.10
C GLU A 315 7.66 1.45 8.00
N ALA A 316 6.62 0.81 7.43
CA ALA A 316 6.00 -0.37 8.02
C ALA A 316 6.50 -1.61 7.28
N VAL A 317 7.03 -2.57 8.03
CA VAL A 317 7.67 -3.77 7.48
C VAL A 317 7.18 -5.02 8.21
N LEU A 318 6.82 -6.05 7.45
CA LEU A 318 6.61 -7.40 7.95
C LEU A 318 7.88 -8.21 7.70
N GLU A 319 8.50 -8.70 8.77
CA GLU A 319 9.66 -9.59 8.69
C GLU A 319 9.22 -11.05 8.74
N TRP A 320 9.93 -11.89 8.00
CA TRP A 320 9.61 -13.29 7.77
C TRP A 320 10.85 -14.13 8.07
N GLU A 321 10.70 -15.15 8.92
CA GLU A 321 11.81 -16.06 9.25
C GLU A 321 12.31 -16.86 8.04
N ASN A 322 11.39 -17.24 7.16
CA ASN A 322 11.66 -18.01 5.95
C ASN A 322 10.60 -17.64 4.90
N LEU A 323 10.63 -16.39 4.41
CA LEU A 323 9.90 -16.09 3.19
C LEU A 323 10.43 -17.08 2.13
N GLN A 324 9.52 -17.79 1.45
CA GLN A 324 9.89 -18.77 0.44
C GLN A 324 10.96 -18.13 -0.45
N SER A 325 12.15 -18.75 -0.54
CA SER A 325 13.41 -18.12 -1.02
C SER A 325 13.41 -17.66 -2.48
N PHE A 326 12.22 -17.66 -3.10
CA PHE A 326 11.92 -17.42 -4.49
C PHE A 326 10.80 -16.38 -4.70
N ALA A 327 10.34 -15.63 -3.69
CA ALA A 327 9.35 -14.56 -3.92
C ALA A 327 9.54 -13.35 -2.98
N HIS A 328 9.23 -12.15 -3.47
CA HIS A 328 9.11 -10.91 -2.69
C HIS A 328 7.65 -10.47 -2.68
N ILE A 329 7.13 -10.07 -1.51
CA ILE A 329 5.76 -9.59 -1.36
C ILE A 329 5.78 -8.09 -1.08
N SER A 330 4.97 -7.33 -1.82
CA SER A 330 4.71 -5.91 -1.59
C SER A 330 3.22 -5.69 -1.35
N ILE A 331 2.87 -4.88 -0.34
CA ILE A 331 1.48 -4.64 0.04
C ILE A 331 1.21 -3.14 0.02
N ALA A 332 0.14 -2.72 -0.66
CA ALA A 332 -0.37 -1.36 -0.61
C ALA A 332 -1.82 -1.34 -0.12
N ILE A 333 -2.12 -0.47 0.83
CA ILE A 333 -3.45 -0.32 1.44
C ILE A 333 -3.86 1.14 1.32
N HIS A 334 -5.02 1.40 0.75
CA HIS A 334 -5.58 2.74 0.60
C HIS A 334 -6.93 2.83 1.30
N SER A 335 -7.00 3.68 2.31
CA SER A 335 -8.19 3.94 3.13
C SER A 335 -8.68 5.37 2.85
N TYR A 336 -9.92 5.52 2.39
CA TYR A 336 -10.48 6.84 2.08
C TYR A 336 -12.00 6.87 2.23
N ASN A 337 -12.55 8.07 2.45
CA ASN A 337 -13.99 8.25 2.50
C ASN A 337 -14.57 8.50 1.10
N GLY A 338 -15.62 7.75 0.73
CA GLY A 338 -16.24 7.80 -0.59
C GLY A 338 -17.14 9.01 -0.85
N ARG A 339 -17.64 9.70 0.19
CA ARG A 339 -18.61 10.79 -0.01
C ARG A 339 -18.30 12.11 0.71
N TYR A 340 -17.68 12.15 1.90
CA TYR A 340 -17.22 13.41 2.54
C TYR A 340 -16.20 13.11 3.67
N PRO A 341 -15.20 13.98 3.93
CA PRO A 341 -14.22 13.75 4.98
C PRO A 341 -14.86 13.94 6.36
N THR A 342 -15.25 12.83 6.99
CA THR A 342 -15.64 12.75 8.40
C THR A 342 -14.81 11.68 9.10
N SER A 343 -14.51 11.84 10.39
CA SER A 343 -13.66 10.89 11.12
C SER A 343 -14.34 9.53 11.25
N SER A 344 -13.78 8.53 10.61
CA SER A 344 -14.20 7.13 10.74
C SER A 344 -13.69 6.54 12.05
N SER A 345 -14.41 5.57 12.60
CA SER A 345 -13.96 4.84 13.79
C SER A 345 -12.72 4.00 13.46
N LEU A 346 -11.70 4.05 14.32
CA LEU A 346 -10.48 3.23 14.17
C LEU A 346 -10.78 1.73 14.12
N LEU A 347 -11.83 1.28 14.82
CA LEU A 347 -12.25 -0.13 14.84
C LEU A 347 -12.90 -0.59 13.53
N GLU A 348 -13.53 0.32 12.80
CA GLU A 348 -14.08 0.00 11.48
C GLU A 348 -12.97 -0.13 10.44
N ILE A 349 -12.00 0.80 10.47
CA ILE A 349 -10.83 0.76 9.58
C ILE A 349 -10.06 -0.57 9.74
N LEU A 350 -9.93 -1.05 10.98
CA LEU A 350 -9.34 -2.34 11.33
C LEU A 350 -9.96 -3.52 10.58
N ASN A 351 -11.26 -3.70 10.77
CA ASN A 351 -12.01 -4.84 10.21
C ASN A 351 -12.03 -4.78 8.68
N LEU A 352 -12.14 -3.57 8.12
CA LEU A 352 -12.10 -3.35 6.68
C LEU A 352 -10.72 -3.65 6.10
N THR A 353 -9.64 -3.28 6.80
CA THR A 353 -8.26 -3.55 6.38
C THR A 353 -8.01 -5.06 6.30
N LYS A 354 -8.29 -5.80 7.38
CA LYS A 354 -8.16 -7.26 7.39
C LYS A 354 -8.96 -7.93 6.27
N LYS A 355 -10.19 -7.46 6.03
CA LYS A 355 -11.07 -7.98 4.98
C LYS A 355 -10.52 -7.68 3.58
N ALA A 356 -10.10 -6.44 3.31
CA ALA A 356 -9.55 -6.05 2.01
C ALA A 356 -8.28 -6.85 1.67
N ILE A 357 -7.38 -7.05 2.62
CA ILE A 357 -6.16 -7.84 2.39
C ILE A 357 -6.48 -9.31 2.14
N LYS A 358 -7.40 -9.91 2.91
CA LYS A 358 -7.85 -11.30 2.65
C LYS A 358 -8.42 -11.45 1.23
N LEU A 359 -9.27 -10.52 0.81
CA LEU A 359 -9.80 -10.50 -0.56
C LEU A 359 -8.71 -10.39 -1.61
N ALA A 360 -7.69 -9.55 -1.38
CA ALA A 360 -6.54 -9.44 -2.28
C ALA A 360 -5.75 -10.74 -2.37
N LEU A 361 -5.47 -11.41 -1.24
CA LEU A 361 -4.78 -12.70 -1.20
C LEU A 361 -5.59 -13.82 -1.85
N ASP A 362 -6.91 -13.88 -1.60
CA ASP A 362 -7.82 -14.81 -2.24
C ASP A 362 -7.86 -14.58 -3.78
N ASP A 363 -7.78 -13.33 -4.23
CA ASP A 363 -7.68 -12.97 -5.65
C ASP A 363 -6.35 -13.42 -6.26
N VAL A 364 -5.20 -13.26 -5.57
CA VAL A 364 -3.93 -13.84 -6.05
C VAL A 364 -4.05 -15.36 -6.14
N LYS A 365 -4.54 -16.02 -5.08
CA LYS A 365 -4.69 -17.48 -5.02
C LYS A 365 -5.61 -18.02 -6.12
N LYS A 366 -6.66 -17.27 -6.49
CA LYS A 366 -7.57 -17.62 -7.58
C LYS A 366 -6.93 -17.49 -8.96
N LYS A 367 -6.05 -16.51 -9.16
CA LYS A 367 -5.35 -16.26 -10.44
C LYS A 367 -4.11 -17.15 -10.62
N HIS A 368 -3.41 -17.48 -9.53
CA HIS A 368 -2.12 -18.19 -9.50
C HIS A 368 -2.20 -19.42 -8.60
N THR A 369 -2.94 -20.41 -9.06
CA THR A 369 -3.50 -21.44 -8.19
C THR A 369 -2.52 -22.55 -7.86
N THR A 370 -1.49 -22.71 -8.69
CA THR A 370 -0.41 -23.69 -8.48
C THR A 370 0.67 -23.14 -7.55
N GLU A 371 0.75 -21.81 -7.39
CA GLU A 371 1.83 -21.12 -6.70
C GLU A 371 1.50 -20.79 -5.23
N LEU A 372 0.20 -20.62 -4.90
CA LEU A 372 -0.29 -20.29 -3.55
C LEU A 372 -1.14 -21.40 -2.92
N LEU A 373 -0.67 -22.64 -3.00
CA LEU A 373 -1.25 -23.77 -2.25
C LEU A 373 -1.09 -23.55 -0.74
N SER A 374 -2.08 -23.94 0.06
CA SER A 374 -1.94 -23.94 1.52
C SER A 374 -0.78 -24.82 2.00
N SER A 375 -0.30 -24.60 3.22
CA SER A 375 0.76 -25.44 3.81
C SER A 375 0.39 -26.93 3.80
N HIS A 376 -0.88 -27.26 4.07
CA HIS A 376 -1.38 -28.63 4.00
C HIS A 376 -1.36 -29.18 2.58
N ALA A 377 -1.89 -28.43 1.60
CA ALA A 377 -1.87 -28.84 0.19
C ALA A 377 -0.43 -29.01 -0.34
N LYS A 378 0.52 -28.15 0.08
CA LYS A 378 1.94 -28.30 -0.23
C LYS A 378 2.50 -29.61 0.33
N GLN A 379 2.19 -29.94 1.59
CA GLN A 379 2.61 -31.19 2.22
C GLN A 379 2.04 -32.42 1.50
N VAL A 380 0.75 -32.40 1.13
CA VAL A 380 0.15 -33.50 0.35
C VAL A 380 0.81 -33.63 -1.03
N CYS A 381 1.14 -32.51 -1.67
CA CYS A 381 1.84 -32.48 -2.96
C CYS A 381 3.24 -33.13 -2.92
N GLU A 382 3.91 -33.21 -1.78
CA GLU A 382 5.22 -33.88 -1.65
C GLU A 382 5.14 -35.39 -1.95
N TYR A 383 3.99 -36.02 -1.69
CA TYR A 383 3.76 -37.45 -1.92
C TYR A 383 3.26 -37.79 -3.33
N VAL A 384 2.81 -36.78 -4.08
CA VAL A 384 2.20 -36.98 -5.41
C VAL A 384 3.15 -37.67 -6.39
N PRO A 385 4.46 -37.34 -6.48
CA PRO A 385 5.37 -38.03 -7.39
C PRO A 385 5.45 -39.54 -7.13
N ASP A 386 5.54 -39.94 -5.87
CA ASP A 386 5.68 -41.36 -5.50
C ASP A 386 4.36 -42.11 -5.71
N LEU A 387 3.24 -41.48 -5.35
CA LEU A 387 1.91 -42.05 -5.60
C LEU A 387 1.65 -42.21 -7.11
N SER A 388 2.01 -41.22 -7.92
CA SER A 388 1.82 -41.25 -9.37
C SER A 388 2.66 -42.36 -10.01
N ARG A 389 3.90 -42.53 -9.55
CA ARG A 389 4.78 -43.62 -9.99
C ARG A 389 4.25 -44.99 -9.62
N ALA A 390 3.73 -45.13 -8.40
CA ALA A 390 3.15 -46.39 -7.94
C ALA A 390 1.92 -46.77 -8.78
N ILE A 391 1.00 -45.83 -9.03
CA ILE A 391 -0.20 -46.07 -9.85
C ILE A 391 0.19 -46.36 -11.31
N ALA A 392 1.10 -45.59 -11.89
CA ALA A 392 1.61 -45.84 -13.24
C ALA A 392 2.24 -47.23 -13.34
N GLY A 393 3.05 -47.61 -12.35
CA GLY A 393 3.65 -48.93 -12.25
C GLY A 393 2.62 -50.06 -12.15
N LEU A 394 1.54 -49.88 -11.39
CA LEU A 394 0.44 -50.84 -11.29
C LEU A 394 -0.28 -51.04 -12.64
N ILE A 395 -0.54 -49.96 -13.37
CA ILE A 395 -1.17 -50.03 -14.70
C ILE A 395 -0.26 -50.78 -15.67
N LEU A 396 1.01 -50.38 -15.76
CA LEU A 396 1.95 -50.89 -16.74
C LEU A 396 2.43 -52.32 -16.45
N SER A 397 2.43 -52.74 -15.19
CA SER A 397 2.82 -54.10 -14.78
C SER A 397 1.66 -55.10 -14.78
N SER A 398 0.43 -54.66 -15.03
CA SER A 398 -0.73 -55.55 -15.12
C SER A 398 -0.61 -56.49 -16.34
N ASN A 399 -0.95 -57.76 -16.14
CA ASN A 399 -1.06 -58.73 -17.23
C ASN A 399 -2.47 -58.76 -17.86
N ASP A 400 -3.40 -57.94 -17.36
CA ASP A 400 -4.76 -57.80 -17.89
C ASP A 400 -4.79 -56.67 -18.91
N SER A 401 -4.87 -57.04 -20.19
CA SER A 401 -4.94 -56.08 -21.30
C SER A 401 -6.22 -55.24 -21.28
N GLY A 402 -7.33 -55.79 -20.78
CA GLY A 402 -8.59 -55.05 -20.65
C GLY A 402 -8.49 -53.93 -19.62
N PHE A 403 -7.84 -54.21 -18.48
CA PHE A 403 -7.54 -53.20 -17.47
C PHE A 403 -6.61 -52.10 -18.01
N GLN A 404 -5.56 -52.47 -18.74
CA GLN A 404 -4.64 -51.49 -19.34
C GLN A 404 -5.33 -50.59 -20.37
N GLU A 405 -6.20 -51.15 -21.21
CA GLU A 405 -6.99 -50.39 -22.19
C GLU A 405 -8.00 -49.45 -21.51
N GLU A 406 -8.70 -49.89 -20.46
CA GLU A 406 -9.63 -49.05 -19.71
C GLU A 406 -8.91 -47.89 -19.01
N CYS A 407 -7.78 -48.16 -18.35
CA CYS A 407 -6.97 -47.10 -17.75
C CYS A 407 -6.40 -46.14 -18.80
N ALA A 408 -5.93 -46.65 -19.94
CA ALA A 408 -5.48 -45.80 -21.04
C ALA A 408 -6.60 -44.89 -21.56
N ALA A 409 -7.82 -45.42 -21.68
CA ALA A 409 -9.00 -44.65 -22.09
C ALA A 409 -9.36 -43.55 -21.07
N LEU A 410 -9.35 -43.86 -19.77
CA LEU A 410 -9.59 -42.89 -18.69
C LEU A 410 -8.53 -41.77 -18.66
N LEU A 411 -7.27 -42.11 -18.99
CA LEU A 411 -6.16 -41.16 -19.08
C LEU A 411 -6.08 -40.45 -20.44
N GLY A 412 -6.95 -40.77 -21.41
CA GLY A 412 -6.97 -40.15 -22.74
C GLY A 412 -5.82 -40.57 -23.66
N LEU A 413 -5.23 -41.74 -23.45
CA LEU A 413 -4.11 -42.28 -24.23
C LEU A 413 -4.62 -43.20 -25.36
N GLN A 414 -4.12 -43.01 -26.59
CA GLN A 414 -4.59 -43.76 -27.77
C GLN A 414 -3.96 -45.16 -27.94
N SER A 415 -2.81 -45.43 -27.30
CA SER A 415 -2.21 -46.77 -27.11
C SER A 415 -0.95 -46.63 -26.26
N VAL A 416 -0.64 -47.65 -25.43
CA VAL A 416 0.53 -47.66 -24.53
C VAL A 416 1.81 -47.96 -25.35
N ASP A 417 2.46 -46.92 -25.86
CA ASP A 417 3.77 -47.03 -26.54
C ASP A 417 4.94 -47.31 -25.57
N ASN A 418 6.12 -47.69 -26.07
CA ASN A 418 7.32 -47.98 -25.26
C ASN A 418 7.85 -46.79 -24.40
N ASN A 419 7.36 -45.56 -24.62
CA ASN A 419 7.60 -44.37 -23.76
C ASN A 419 6.38 -44.00 -22.89
N ALA A 420 5.42 -44.92 -22.72
CA ALA A 420 4.19 -44.67 -21.97
C ALA A 420 4.42 -44.52 -20.47
N GLY A 421 5.51 -45.08 -19.91
CA GLY A 421 5.82 -45.00 -18.48
C GLY A 421 5.82 -43.57 -17.92
N GLU A 422 6.69 -42.73 -18.45
CA GLU A 422 6.83 -41.34 -18.01
C GLU A 422 5.59 -40.50 -18.37
N LYS A 423 4.93 -40.80 -19.50
CA LYS A 423 3.69 -40.11 -19.89
C LYS A 423 2.53 -40.42 -18.95
N VAL A 424 2.34 -41.69 -18.59
CA VAL A 424 1.28 -42.14 -17.67
C VAL A 424 1.54 -41.58 -16.27
N GLU A 425 2.77 -41.64 -15.77
CA GLU A 425 3.15 -41.02 -14.49
C GLU A 425 2.87 -39.51 -14.50
N SER A 426 3.26 -38.80 -15.57
CA SER A 426 3.02 -37.36 -15.69
C SER A 426 1.54 -37.00 -15.72
N ILE A 427 0.70 -37.73 -16.47
CA ILE A 427 -0.75 -37.45 -16.55
C ILE A 427 -1.41 -37.69 -15.18
N ILE A 428 -1.08 -38.80 -14.51
CA ILE A 428 -1.61 -39.11 -13.17
C ILE A 428 -1.18 -38.04 -12.17
N LYS A 429 0.09 -37.62 -12.22
CA LYS A 429 0.62 -36.54 -11.39
C LYS A 429 -0.17 -35.25 -11.60
N ASP A 430 -0.37 -34.84 -12.85
CA ASP A 430 -1.10 -33.62 -13.20
C ASP A 430 -2.56 -33.70 -12.74
N MET A 431 -3.21 -34.87 -12.86
CA MET A 431 -4.57 -35.09 -12.35
C MET A 431 -4.65 -34.95 -10.83
N ILE A 432 -3.76 -35.62 -10.08
CA ILE A 432 -3.76 -35.58 -8.62
C ILE A 432 -3.45 -34.16 -8.13
N THR A 433 -2.43 -33.50 -8.71
CA THR A 433 -2.12 -32.09 -8.39
C THR A 433 -3.30 -31.18 -8.72
N GLY A 434 -4.01 -31.42 -9.82
CA GLY A 434 -5.23 -30.69 -10.18
C GLY A 434 -6.33 -30.83 -9.12
N ILE A 435 -6.58 -32.04 -8.62
CA ILE A 435 -7.57 -32.32 -7.57
C ILE A 435 -7.20 -31.63 -6.25
N ILE A 436 -5.94 -31.75 -5.83
CA ILE A 436 -5.44 -31.07 -4.62
C ILE A 436 -5.66 -29.56 -4.74
N THR A 437 -5.31 -28.99 -5.90
CA THR A 437 -5.48 -27.55 -6.18
C THR A 437 -6.94 -27.13 -6.16
N MET A 438 -7.87 -27.96 -6.66
CA MET A 438 -9.30 -27.67 -6.60
C MET A 438 -9.85 -27.71 -5.17
N ASN A 439 -9.46 -28.70 -4.37
CA ASN A 439 -9.91 -28.85 -2.99
C ASN A 439 -9.36 -27.74 -2.09
N ASP A 440 -8.12 -27.33 -2.30
CA ASP A 440 -7.48 -26.22 -1.57
C ASP A 440 -8.17 -24.86 -1.77
N ARG A 441 -8.91 -24.68 -2.88
CA ARG A 441 -9.75 -23.50 -3.14
C ARG A 441 -11.10 -23.56 -2.41
N ASN A 442 -11.66 -24.76 -2.24
CA ASN A 442 -13.03 -24.96 -1.77
C ASN A 442 -13.15 -25.09 -0.25
N LEU A 443 -12.04 -25.07 0.51
CA LEU A 443 -12.06 -25.16 1.98
C LEU A 443 -13.01 -24.14 2.67
N LYS A 444 -13.36 -23.03 2.00
CA LYS A 444 -14.27 -21.99 2.53
C LYS A 444 -15.64 -21.93 1.84
N ARG A 445 -15.86 -22.64 0.73
CA ARG A 445 -17.15 -22.61 -0.01
C ARG A 445 -18.03 -23.78 0.43
N ASN A 446 -18.89 -23.50 1.41
CA ASN A 446 -20.09 -24.25 1.76
C ASN A 446 -19.90 -25.72 2.19
N LYS A 447 -20.03 -25.96 3.50
CA LYS A 447 -20.36 -27.27 4.10
C LYS A 447 -21.71 -27.87 3.62
N GLN A 448 -22.40 -27.26 2.64
CA GLN A 448 -23.79 -27.60 2.30
C GLN A 448 -24.08 -27.85 0.82
N ASP A 449 -23.19 -27.57 -0.15
CA ASP A 449 -23.53 -27.73 -1.58
C ASP A 449 -22.37 -28.18 -2.51
N ALA A 450 -21.26 -28.67 -1.97
CA ALA A 450 -20.23 -29.28 -2.81
C ALA A 450 -20.46 -30.80 -2.88
N VAL A 451 -20.76 -31.33 -4.07
CA VAL A 451 -20.50 -32.76 -4.35
C VAL A 451 -19.00 -32.97 -4.07
N PRO A 452 -18.62 -33.74 -3.05
CA PRO A 452 -17.24 -33.78 -2.65
C PRO A 452 -16.45 -34.61 -3.68
N CYS A 453 -15.52 -34.00 -4.42
CA CYS A 453 -14.38 -34.74 -4.97
C CYS A 453 -13.39 -35.01 -3.83
N LEU A 454 -13.83 -35.81 -2.85
CA LEU A 454 -13.01 -36.22 -1.71
C LEU A 454 -12.19 -37.43 -2.12
N LEU A 455 -10.87 -37.26 -2.18
CA LEU A 455 -9.91 -38.35 -2.25
C LEU A 455 -9.34 -38.68 -0.86
N PHE A 456 -9.66 -37.89 0.17
CA PHE A 456 -9.26 -38.15 1.56
C PHE A 456 -10.34 -37.63 2.52
N GLU A 457 -11.08 -38.53 3.14
CA GLU A 457 -11.80 -38.26 4.39
C GLU A 457 -10.78 -38.35 5.52
N CYS A 458 -10.41 -37.22 6.13
CA CYS A 458 -9.78 -37.22 7.44
C CYS A 458 -10.84 -36.75 8.45
N GLU A 459 -11.17 -37.60 9.42
CA GLU A 459 -11.96 -37.23 10.58
C GLU A 459 -11.24 -36.11 11.34
N GLU A 460 -11.90 -34.95 11.51
CA GLU A 460 -11.42 -33.90 12.41
C GLU A 460 -12.05 -34.05 13.79
N ASP A 461 -11.20 -34.15 14.82
CA ASP A 461 -11.55 -34.00 16.22
C ASP A 461 -12.11 -32.58 16.49
N ASN A 462 -13.28 -32.52 17.11
CA ASN A 462 -13.91 -31.31 17.60
C ASN A 462 -13.03 -30.61 18.66
N PRO A 463 -13.03 -29.27 18.69
CA PRO A 463 -13.57 -28.66 19.90
C PRO A 463 -14.55 -27.51 19.61
N ASP A 464 -15.64 -27.54 20.37
CA ASP A 464 -16.52 -26.41 20.65
C ASP A 464 -15.73 -25.14 20.96
N GLU A 465 -16.17 -23.99 20.45
CA GLU A 465 -16.27 -22.77 21.28
C GLU A 465 -17.24 -21.75 20.66
N ASN A 466 -18.38 -21.65 21.33
CA ASN A 466 -19.47 -20.73 21.05
C ASN A 466 -19.24 -19.48 21.93
N TYR A 467 -18.54 -18.46 21.43
CA TYR A 467 -18.47 -17.16 22.10
C TYR A 467 -19.44 -16.17 21.48
N ARG A 468 -20.60 -16.02 22.12
CA ARG A 468 -21.37 -14.78 22.10
C ARG A 468 -20.79 -13.86 23.18
N GLU A 469 -20.05 -12.82 22.79
CA GLU A 469 -19.74 -11.74 23.71
C GLU A 469 -21.01 -10.92 23.97
N ALA A 470 -21.46 -10.94 25.22
CA ALA A 470 -22.48 -10.06 25.76
C ALA A 470 -21.90 -8.65 25.91
N LEU A 471 -22.60 -7.65 25.38
CA LEU A 471 -22.34 -6.23 25.67
C LEU A 471 -22.58 -5.97 27.17
N PRO A 472 -21.71 -5.20 27.86
CA PRO A 472 -22.04 -4.70 29.18
C PRO A 472 -23.10 -3.60 29.07
N GLU A 473 -24.19 -3.79 29.81
CA GLU A 473 -25.22 -2.77 30.03
C GLU A 473 -24.64 -1.52 30.70
N GLU A 474 -25.00 -0.34 30.17
CA GLU A 474 -24.76 0.95 30.81
C GLU A 474 -25.49 1.02 32.16
N SER A 475 -24.75 1.04 33.26
CA SER A 475 -25.30 1.42 34.57
C SER A 475 -25.31 2.95 34.70
N SER A 476 -26.49 3.52 34.51
CA SER A 476 -26.85 4.83 35.00
C SER A 476 -26.80 4.85 36.54
N ILE A 477 -25.89 5.60 37.14
CA ILE A 477 -26.06 6.10 38.51
C ILE A 477 -25.66 7.57 38.52
N LEU A 478 -26.68 8.42 38.54
CA LEU A 478 -26.64 9.76 39.14
C LEU A 478 -26.26 9.60 40.62
N ASP A 479 -25.29 10.37 41.11
CA ASP A 479 -25.42 11.14 42.35
C ASP A 479 -24.14 11.96 42.67
N PHE A 480 -24.40 13.27 42.87
CA PHE A 480 -23.57 14.40 43.35
C PHE A 480 -22.43 14.97 42.50
#